data_AF-A0A1F7WIS9-F1
#
_entry.id   AF-A0A1F7WIS9-F1
#
_cell.length_a   1.000
_cell.length_b   1.000
_cell.length_c   1.000
_cell.angle_alpha   90.00
_cell.angle_beta   90.00
_cell.angle_gamma   90.00
#
_symmetry.space_group_name_H-M   'P 1'
#
loop_
_entity.id
_entity.type
_entity.pdbx_description
1 polymer ?
#
loop_
_entity_poly.entity_id
_entity_poly.type
_entity_poly.pdbx_seq_one_letter_code
_entity_poly.pdbx_strand_id
1 'polypeptide(L)'
;MEKKILIAFGLILFLITLYSTIAQEENKTILVPLGELANETKEGLPGESEEVVEEIPGKVEEIVEEGEEEGQESEEELVIAPPQPGIFTKIVNFGISAFYKVKYIGWWFLTRDYISFAKNILRFVLGLRLWMKIVLIIIAIIIMLIIWAYFFRNTRSNNLRRARNHHRKGEAAHAIGDEEAAEYNYTKAAEYREKAQNQW
;
A
#
# COMPACT_ATOMS: atom_id res chain seq x y z
N MET A 1 -15.94 24.05 -35.06
CA MET A 1 -14.81 23.81 -34.13
C MET A 1 -15.24 23.11 -32.83
N GLU A 2 -16.45 23.38 -32.33
CA GLU A 2 -16.97 22.89 -31.03
C GLU A 2 -17.09 21.36 -30.91
N LYS A 3 -17.51 20.64 -31.96
CA LYS A 3 -17.70 19.19 -31.90
C LYS A 3 -16.42 18.40 -31.60
N LYS A 4 -15.26 18.85 -32.10
CA LYS A 4 -13.96 18.16 -31.87
C LYS A 4 -13.46 18.35 -30.45
N ILE A 5 -13.74 19.51 -29.84
CA ILE A 5 -13.41 19.81 -28.44
C ILE A 5 -14.29 18.98 -27.51
N LEU A 6 -15.59 18.88 -27.82
CA LEU A 6 -16.53 18.07 -27.06
C LEU A 6 -16.14 16.59 -27.05
N ILE A 7 -15.70 16.06 -28.20
CA ILE A 7 -15.22 14.67 -28.32
C ILE A 7 -13.92 14.44 -27.54
N ALA A 8 -12.97 15.38 -27.59
CA ALA A 8 -11.73 15.28 -26.82
C ALA A 8 -11.97 15.34 -25.31
N PHE A 9 -12.86 16.23 -24.86
CA PHE A 9 -13.26 16.31 -23.45
C PHE A 9 -14.01 15.05 -22.98
N GLY A 10 -14.89 14.52 -23.83
CA GLY A 10 -15.59 13.27 -23.57
C GLY A 10 -14.65 12.08 -23.42
N LEU A 11 -13.63 11.97 -24.29
CA LEU A 11 -12.61 10.92 -24.20
C LEU A 11 -11.76 11.04 -22.92
N ILE A 12 -11.41 12.26 -22.50
CA ILE A 12 -10.65 12.48 -21.26
C ILE A 12 -11.49 12.09 -20.05
N LEU A 13 -12.75 12.51 -19.99
CA LEU A 13 -13.66 12.15 -18.90
C LEU A 13 -13.90 10.63 -18.86
N PHE A 14 -14.05 9.99 -20.01
CA PHE A 14 -14.20 8.55 -20.13
C PHE A 14 -12.96 7.79 -19.63
N LEU A 15 -11.76 8.28 -19.93
CA LEU A 15 -10.52 7.66 -19.42
C LEU A 15 -10.38 7.84 -17.91
N ILE A 16 -10.79 8.99 -17.36
CA ILE A 16 -10.79 9.22 -15.91
C ILE A 16 -11.78 8.29 -15.20
N THR A 17 -12.99 8.12 -15.74
CA THR A 17 -13.98 7.20 -15.16
C THR A 17 -13.53 5.75 -15.30
N LEU A 18 -13.01 5.34 -16.45
CA LEU A 18 -12.47 3.99 -16.66
C LEU A 18 -11.34 3.68 -15.65
N TYR A 19 -10.39 4.61 -15.49
CA TYR A 19 -9.30 4.47 -14.52
C TYR A 19 -9.80 4.39 -13.08
N SER A 20 -10.80 5.20 -12.72
CA SER A 20 -11.40 5.17 -11.38
C SER A 20 -12.13 3.85 -11.11
N THR A 21 -12.71 3.23 -12.13
CA THR A 21 -13.43 1.95 -12.04
C THR A 21 -12.46 0.79 -11.84
N ILE A 22 -11.36 0.77 -12.62
CA ILE A 22 -10.28 -0.23 -12.48
C ILE A 22 -9.62 -0.10 -11.09
N ALA A 23 -9.37 1.13 -10.62
CA ALA A 23 -8.81 1.36 -9.29
C ALA A 23 -9.75 0.93 -8.13
N GLN A 24 -11.07 0.91 -8.37
CA GLN A 24 -12.07 0.39 -7.41
C GLN A 24 -12.10 -1.14 -7.37
N GLU A 25 -11.93 -1.81 -8.51
CA GLU A 25 -11.84 -3.28 -8.56
C GLU A 25 -10.61 -3.81 -7.84
N GLU A 26 -9.44 -3.18 -8.01
CA GLU A 26 -8.23 -3.59 -7.28
C GLU A 26 -8.37 -3.46 -5.75
N ASN A 27 -9.17 -2.49 -5.27
CA ASN A 27 -9.40 -2.28 -3.85
C ASN A 27 -10.41 -3.27 -3.26
N LYS A 28 -11.31 -3.83 -4.08
CA LYS A 28 -12.22 -4.92 -3.67
C LYS A 28 -11.50 -6.25 -3.52
N THR A 29 -10.49 -6.53 -4.34
CA THR A 29 -9.68 -7.77 -4.21
C THR A 29 -8.78 -7.80 -2.97
N ILE A 30 -8.50 -6.64 -2.35
CA ILE A 30 -7.77 -6.57 -1.06
C ILE A 30 -8.75 -6.64 0.14
N LEU A 31 -10.05 -6.46 -0.10
CA LEU A 31 -11.14 -6.67 0.86
C LEU A 31 -11.83 -8.04 0.62
N VAL A 32 -11.10 -9.05 0.17
CA VAL A 32 -11.49 -10.44 0.47
C VAL A 32 -11.39 -10.60 1.98
N PRO A 33 -12.46 -11.00 2.67
CA PRO A 33 -12.60 -10.82 4.09
C PRO A 33 -11.55 -11.64 4.84
N LEU A 34 -10.69 -10.95 5.59
CA LEU A 34 -9.98 -11.53 6.74
C LEU A 34 -10.94 -12.19 7.77
N GLY A 35 -12.26 -12.11 7.56
CA GLY A 35 -13.27 -12.84 8.31
C GLY A 35 -13.52 -14.29 7.89
N GLU A 36 -13.13 -14.74 6.69
CA GLU A 36 -13.30 -16.16 6.28
C GLU A 36 -12.13 -17.04 6.74
N LEU A 37 -10.91 -16.49 6.84
CA LEU A 37 -9.75 -17.20 7.39
C LEU A 37 -9.74 -17.34 8.92
N ALA A 38 -10.70 -16.71 9.61
CA ALA A 38 -10.87 -16.82 11.07
C ALA A 38 -11.88 -17.90 11.50
N ASN A 39 -12.65 -18.46 10.56
CA ASN A 39 -13.69 -19.47 10.86
C ASN A 39 -13.32 -20.90 10.44
N GLU A 40 -12.30 -21.11 9.59
CA GLU A 40 -11.85 -22.47 9.24
C GLU A 40 -10.88 -23.10 10.25
N THR A 41 -10.44 -22.38 11.28
CA THR A 41 -9.61 -22.96 12.37
C THR A 41 -10.43 -23.45 13.57
N LYS A 42 -11.76 -23.62 13.42
CA LYS A 42 -12.66 -24.08 14.50
C LYS A 42 -13.31 -25.44 14.26
N GLU A 43 -12.94 -26.20 13.23
CA GLU A 43 -13.43 -27.57 13.06
C GLU A 43 -12.28 -28.58 13.18
N GLY A 44 -12.09 -29.10 14.41
CA GLY A 44 -11.30 -30.29 14.62
C GLY A 44 -10.45 -30.32 15.88
N LEU A 45 -11.07 -30.23 17.06
CA LEU A 45 -10.58 -30.85 18.31
C LEU A 45 -11.78 -30.99 19.27
N PRO A 46 -12.17 -32.22 19.68
CA PRO A 46 -13.24 -32.45 20.65
C PRO A 46 -12.68 -32.46 22.09
N GLY A 47 -13.52 -32.09 23.05
CA GLY A 47 -13.31 -32.27 24.50
C GLY A 47 -13.19 -30.92 25.23
N GLU A 48 -14.29 -30.34 25.69
CA GLU A 48 -14.81 -30.52 27.07
C GLU A 48 -13.77 -30.26 28.17
N SER A 49 -13.85 -29.07 28.78
CA SER A 49 -14.18 -28.96 30.20
C SER A 49 -14.36 -27.48 30.55
N GLU A 50 -15.58 -27.12 30.94
CA GLU A 50 -15.93 -25.86 31.58
C GLU A 50 -15.10 -25.70 32.86
N GLU A 51 -14.20 -24.72 32.92
CA GLU A 51 -13.59 -24.31 34.18
C GLU A 51 -14.56 -23.33 34.85
N VAL A 52 -15.42 -23.90 35.67
CA VAL A 52 -16.29 -23.21 36.62
C VAL A 52 -15.40 -22.49 37.63
N VAL A 53 -15.51 -21.18 37.64
CA VAL A 53 -15.06 -20.31 38.73
C VAL A 53 -15.92 -20.64 39.95
N GLU A 54 -15.34 -21.26 40.98
CA GLU A 54 -15.88 -21.16 42.34
C GLU A 54 -14.81 -20.66 43.32
N GLU A 55 -15.21 -19.54 43.89
CA GLU A 55 -14.74 -18.80 45.05
C GLU A 55 -13.96 -19.61 46.10
N ILE A 56 -12.88 -19.00 46.58
CA ILE A 56 -12.29 -19.32 47.88
C ILE A 56 -13.00 -18.44 48.93
N PRO A 57 -13.80 -19.03 49.84
CA PRO A 57 -13.95 -18.47 51.18
C PRO A 57 -13.48 -19.48 52.24
N GLY A 58 -12.74 -18.98 53.23
CA GLY A 58 -12.17 -19.78 54.31
C GLY A 58 -13.17 -20.20 55.39
N LYS A 59 -12.74 -21.19 56.19
CA LYS A 59 -13.15 -21.49 57.58
C LYS A 59 -12.27 -22.68 58.02
N VAL A 60 -11.37 -22.54 58.98
CA VAL A 60 -11.59 -22.79 60.44
C VAL A 60 -12.62 -23.87 60.69
N GLU A 61 -12.14 -25.07 61.06
CA GLU A 61 -12.71 -25.88 62.13
C GLU A 61 -11.65 -26.88 62.64
N GLU A 62 -11.20 -26.60 63.87
CA GLU A 62 -10.72 -27.53 64.87
C GLU A 62 -11.80 -28.59 65.14
N ILE A 63 -11.42 -29.86 65.34
CA ILE A 63 -11.98 -30.79 66.33
C ILE A 63 -11.07 -32.03 66.41
N VAL A 64 -10.76 -32.37 67.65
CA VAL A 64 -10.13 -33.59 68.17
C VAL A 64 -11.15 -34.72 68.17
N GLU A 65 -10.77 -35.96 67.84
CA GLU A 65 -11.39 -37.13 68.47
C GLU A 65 -10.42 -38.31 68.58
N GLU A 66 -10.28 -38.79 69.82
CA GLU A 66 -9.64 -40.04 70.22
C GLU A 66 -10.46 -41.25 69.74
N GLY A 67 -9.79 -42.37 69.49
CA GLY A 67 -10.44 -43.66 69.29
C GLY A 67 -9.43 -44.79 69.09
N GLU A 68 -9.19 -45.55 70.14
CA GLU A 68 -8.55 -46.88 70.11
C GLU A 68 -9.39 -47.87 69.29
N GLU A 69 -8.76 -48.75 68.51
CA GLU A 69 -8.79 -50.21 68.74
C GLU A 69 -8.09 -51.00 67.60
N GLU A 70 -7.19 -51.87 68.06
CA GLU A 70 -6.77 -53.19 67.57
C GLU A 70 -7.00 -53.61 66.10
N GLY A 71 -5.87 -53.83 65.40
CA GLY A 71 -5.49 -55.17 64.92
C GLY A 71 -6.19 -55.73 63.69
N GLN A 72 -5.54 -55.65 62.52
CA GLN A 72 -5.46 -56.78 61.59
C GLN A 72 -4.32 -56.65 60.57
N GLU A 73 -3.42 -57.62 60.69
CA GLU A 73 -2.55 -58.27 59.70
C GLU A 73 -2.03 -57.49 58.48
N SER A 74 -0.70 -57.35 58.52
CA SER A 74 0.25 -57.11 57.46
C SER A 74 -0.08 -57.76 56.11
N GLU A 75 -0.42 -56.92 55.12
CA GLU A 75 0.22 -57.02 53.82
C GLU A 75 1.22 -55.85 53.74
N GLU A 76 2.52 -56.18 53.81
CA GLU A 76 3.59 -55.24 53.52
C GLU A 76 3.56 -54.87 52.03
N GLU A 77 2.60 -54.03 51.63
CA GLU A 77 2.75 -53.26 50.42
C GLU A 77 3.93 -52.32 50.67
N LEU A 78 5.06 -52.61 50.02
CA LEU A 78 6.26 -51.78 50.06
C LEU A 78 5.89 -50.41 49.47
N VAL A 79 5.38 -49.51 50.31
CA VAL A 79 5.12 -48.11 50.00
C VAL A 79 6.49 -47.47 49.78
N ILE A 80 7.01 -47.61 48.57
CA ILE A 80 8.19 -46.92 48.10
C ILE A 80 7.83 -45.44 48.12
N ALA A 81 8.26 -44.74 49.17
CA ALA A 81 8.12 -43.29 49.25
C ALA A 81 8.65 -42.69 47.94
N PRO A 82 7.86 -41.82 47.25
CA PRO A 82 8.30 -41.23 46.00
C PRO A 82 9.65 -40.54 46.25
N PRO A 83 10.66 -40.78 45.40
CA PRO A 83 12.00 -40.27 45.63
C PRO A 83 11.91 -38.77 45.80
N GLN A 84 12.27 -38.29 47.00
CA GLN A 84 12.23 -36.87 47.26
C GLN A 84 13.12 -36.16 46.24
N PRO A 85 12.63 -35.11 45.56
CA PRO A 85 13.36 -34.45 44.51
C PRO A 85 14.67 -33.92 45.09
N GLY A 86 15.75 -34.66 44.81
CA GLY A 86 17.07 -34.36 45.31
C GLY A 86 17.51 -32.99 44.83
N ILE A 87 18.48 -32.40 45.53
CA ILE A 87 19.06 -31.09 45.22
C ILE A 87 19.42 -30.98 43.71
N PHE A 88 19.81 -32.08 43.08
CA PHE A 88 20.03 -32.20 41.64
C PHE A 88 18.82 -31.83 40.76
N THR A 89 17.60 -32.31 41.07
CA THR A 89 16.39 -31.95 40.29
C THR A 89 16.06 -30.46 40.34
N LYS A 90 16.34 -29.79 41.46
CA LYS A 90 16.15 -28.33 41.58
C LYS A 90 17.16 -27.55 40.72
N ILE A 91 18.42 -28.01 40.68
CA ILE A 91 19.47 -27.38 39.87
C ILE A 91 19.18 -27.54 38.37
N VAL A 92 18.74 -28.73 37.94
CA VAL A 92 18.40 -29.00 36.53
C VAL A 92 17.18 -28.16 36.10
N ASN A 93 16.13 -28.10 36.91
CA ASN A 93 14.96 -27.25 36.61
C ASN A 93 15.31 -25.76 36.57
N PHE A 94 16.24 -25.31 37.41
CA PHE A 94 16.73 -23.93 37.35
C PHE A 94 17.51 -23.65 36.06
N GLY A 95 18.37 -24.57 35.63
CA GLY A 95 19.11 -24.46 34.36
C GLY A 95 18.20 -24.42 33.14
N ILE A 96 17.19 -25.29 33.09
CA ILE A 96 16.19 -25.33 32.01
C ILE A 96 15.38 -24.03 31.98
N SER A 97 14.91 -23.55 33.14
CA SER A 97 14.19 -22.28 33.28
C SER A 97 15.01 -21.07 32.81
N ALA A 98 16.28 -21.00 33.20
CA ALA A 98 17.19 -19.94 32.77
C ALA A 98 17.44 -20.00 31.25
N PHE A 99 17.62 -21.19 30.68
CA PHE A 99 17.81 -21.37 29.25
C PHE A 99 16.60 -20.92 28.43
N TYR A 100 15.38 -21.28 28.85
CA TYR A 100 14.16 -20.82 28.18
C TYR A 100 14.00 -19.30 28.26
N LYS A 101 14.32 -18.67 29.40
CA LYS A 101 14.26 -17.21 29.54
C LYS A 101 15.25 -16.49 28.63
N VAL A 102 16.51 -16.96 28.55
CA VAL A 102 17.53 -16.37 27.67
C VAL A 102 17.12 -16.51 26.20
N LYS A 103 16.58 -17.67 25.80
CA LYS A 103 16.08 -17.89 24.44
C LYS A 103 14.89 -16.97 24.11
N TYR A 104 13.95 -16.80 25.04
CA TYR A 104 12.79 -15.92 24.87
C TYR A 104 13.20 -14.44 24.73
N ILE A 105 14.17 -13.99 25.53
CA ILE A 105 14.70 -12.61 25.45
C ILE A 105 15.37 -12.38 24.09
N GLY A 106 16.20 -13.31 23.63
CA GLY A 106 16.83 -13.23 22.30
C GLY A 106 15.80 -13.16 21.17
N TRP A 107 14.74 -13.98 21.25
CA TRP A 107 13.67 -13.99 20.25
C TRP A 107 12.81 -12.71 20.28
N TRP A 108 12.61 -12.12 21.47
CA TRP A 108 11.91 -10.85 21.63
C TRP A 108 12.68 -9.67 21.00
N PHE A 109 14.01 -9.64 21.13
CA PHE A 109 14.83 -8.62 20.46
C PHE A 109 14.81 -8.77 18.93
N LEU A 110 14.96 -9.99 18.41
CA LEU A 110 14.90 -10.28 16.97
C LEU A 110 13.56 -9.86 16.33
N THR A 111 12.44 -10.16 17.00
CA THR A 111 11.10 -9.83 16.49
C THR A 111 10.81 -8.33 16.57
N ARG A 112 11.27 -7.64 17.62
CA ARG A 112 11.09 -6.19 17.77
C ARG A 112 11.79 -5.40 16.65
N ASP A 113 13.04 -5.75 16.34
CA ASP A 113 13.80 -5.08 15.28
C ASP A 113 13.21 -5.38 13.91
N TYR A 114 12.74 -6.61 13.68
CA TYR A 114 12.06 -7.00 12.45
C TYR A 114 10.75 -6.23 12.22
N ILE A 115 9.93 -6.03 13.26
CA ILE A 115 8.67 -5.28 13.16
C ILE A 115 8.93 -3.80 12.81
N SER A 116 9.96 -3.20 13.41
CA SER A 116 10.36 -1.82 13.10
C SER A 116 10.82 -1.70 11.65
N PHE A 117 11.65 -2.65 11.19
CA PHE A 117 12.13 -2.70 9.81
C PHE A 117 10.98 -2.90 8.80
N ALA A 118 10.07 -3.83 9.06
CA ALA A 118 8.91 -4.09 8.21
C ALA A 118 7.99 -2.86 8.10
N LYS A 119 7.78 -2.12 9.19
CA LYS A 119 7.00 -0.86 9.16
C LYS A 119 7.66 0.21 8.29
N ASN A 120 8.99 0.34 8.35
CA ASN A 120 9.73 1.30 7.52
C ASN A 120 9.66 0.93 6.04
N ILE A 121 9.80 -0.35 5.70
CA ILE A 121 9.63 -0.83 4.31
C ILE A 121 8.20 -0.57 3.83
N LEU A 122 7.19 -0.88 4.63
CA LEU A 122 5.80 -0.67 4.25
C LEU A 122 5.51 0.80 3.94
N ARG A 123 6.00 1.72 4.79
CA ARG A 123 5.90 3.18 4.55
C ARG A 123 6.64 3.59 3.28
N PHE A 124 7.81 3.03 3.02
CA PHE A 124 8.58 3.30 1.80
C PHE A 124 7.83 2.85 0.55
N VAL A 125 7.27 1.64 0.54
CA VAL A 125 6.49 1.10 -0.59
C VAL A 125 5.20 1.91 -0.82
N LEU A 126 4.49 2.29 0.25
CA LEU A 126 3.34 3.19 0.16
C LEU A 126 3.73 4.57 -0.36
N GLY A 127 4.87 5.09 0.09
CA GLY A 127 5.46 6.34 -0.39
C GLY A 127 5.79 6.29 -1.88
N LEU A 128 6.39 5.20 -2.36
CA LEU A 128 6.66 4.95 -3.77
C LEU A 128 5.38 4.92 -4.60
N ARG A 129 4.32 4.24 -4.12
CA ARG A 129 3.02 4.21 -4.83
C ARG A 129 2.42 5.61 -4.96
N LEU A 130 2.51 6.45 -3.93
CA LEU A 130 2.08 7.85 -4.01
C LEU A 130 2.94 8.67 -4.97
N TRP A 131 4.26 8.52 -4.90
CA TRP A 131 5.22 9.20 -5.77
C TRP A 131 4.96 8.89 -7.25
N MET A 132 4.71 7.63 -7.60
CA MET A 132 4.38 7.23 -8.97
C MET A 132 3.13 7.93 -9.49
N LYS A 133 2.08 8.07 -8.67
CA LYS A 133 0.87 8.82 -9.05
C LYS A 133 1.15 10.29 -9.29
N ILE A 134 1.95 10.93 -8.43
CA ILE A 134 2.34 12.33 -8.59
C ILE A 134 3.11 12.53 -9.90
N VAL A 135 4.07 11.66 -10.20
CA VAL A 135 4.85 11.73 -11.45
C VAL A 135 3.94 11.59 -12.67
N LEU A 136 3.00 10.63 -12.66
CA LEU A 136 2.03 10.46 -13.75
C LEU A 136 1.15 11.71 -13.95
N ILE A 137 0.69 12.34 -12.86
CA ILE A 137 -0.09 13.58 -12.91
C ILE A 137 0.75 14.71 -13.53
N ILE A 138 2.02 14.85 -13.14
CA ILE A 138 2.92 15.85 -13.72
C ILE A 138 3.09 15.63 -15.23
N ILE A 139 3.33 14.39 -15.66
CA ILE A 139 3.44 14.04 -17.08
C ILE A 139 2.16 14.39 -17.84
N ALA A 140 0.98 14.08 -17.28
CA ALA A 140 -0.30 14.42 -17.87
C ALA A 140 -0.50 15.94 -18.04
N ILE A 141 -0.10 16.73 -17.04
CA ILE A 141 -0.14 18.21 -17.12
C ILE A 141 0.80 18.71 -18.22
N ILE A 142 2.01 18.17 -18.34
CA ILE A 142 2.96 18.56 -19.39
C ILE A 142 2.38 18.27 -20.77
N ILE A 143 1.80 17.08 -20.98
CA ILE A 143 1.16 16.70 -22.24
C ILE A 143 -0.01 17.65 -22.56
N MET A 144 -0.85 17.95 -21.56
CA MET A 144 -1.95 18.90 -21.71
C MET A 144 -1.46 20.29 -22.13
N LEU A 145 -0.37 20.80 -21.54
CA LEU A 145 0.22 22.09 -21.90
C LEU A 145 0.79 22.10 -23.32
N ILE A 146 1.41 21.00 -23.77
CA ILE A 146 1.91 20.87 -25.14
C ILE A 146 0.75 20.91 -26.14
N ILE A 147 -0.33 20.16 -25.86
CA ILE A 147 -1.53 20.15 -26.69
C ILE A 147 -2.14 21.55 -26.73
N TRP A 148 -2.30 22.18 -25.57
CA TRP A 148 -2.85 23.54 -25.46
C TRP A 148 -2.00 24.55 -26.25
N ALA A 149 -0.68 24.54 -26.09
CA ALA A 149 0.24 25.39 -26.84
C ALA A 149 0.14 25.13 -28.35
N TYR A 150 -0.01 23.87 -28.78
CA TYR A 150 -0.19 23.52 -30.18
C TYR A 150 -1.49 24.10 -30.77
N PHE A 151 -2.60 24.00 -30.04
CA PHE A 151 -3.89 24.57 -30.47
C PHE A 151 -3.87 26.10 -30.51
N PHE A 152 -3.36 26.75 -29.46
CA PHE A 152 -3.32 28.22 -29.39
C PHE A 152 -2.33 28.85 -30.39
N ARG A 153 -1.33 28.08 -30.82
CA ARG A 153 -0.36 28.52 -31.83
C ARG A 153 -1.01 28.71 -33.21
N ASN A 154 -2.10 28.02 -33.51
CA ASN A 154 -2.77 28.07 -34.81
C ASN A 154 -4.07 28.89 -34.73
N THR A 155 -4.03 30.08 -34.13
CA THR A 155 -5.15 31.02 -34.19
C THR A 155 -5.08 31.88 -35.44
N ARG A 156 -6.24 32.24 -36.01
CA ARG A 156 -6.36 33.10 -37.20
C ARG A 156 -5.53 34.38 -37.08
N SER A 157 -5.62 35.06 -35.93
CA SER A 157 -4.87 36.29 -35.63
C SER A 157 -3.35 36.06 -35.63
N ASN A 158 -2.89 34.95 -35.05
CA ASN A 158 -1.46 34.61 -35.02
C ASN A 158 -0.93 34.26 -36.42
N ASN A 159 -1.71 33.52 -37.21
CA ASN A 159 -1.36 33.20 -38.59
C ASN A 159 -1.25 34.46 -39.45
N LEU A 160 -2.20 35.41 -39.33
CA LEU A 160 -2.11 36.71 -40.01
C LEU A 160 -0.91 37.55 -39.54
N ARG A 161 -0.55 37.49 -38.25
CA ARG A 161 0.68 38.14 -37.75
C ARG A 161 1.93 37.53 -38.39
N ARG A 162 2.03 36.20 -38.45
CA ARG A 162 3.15 35.50 -39.10
C ARG A 162 3.24 35.81 -40.60
N ALA A 163 2.10 35.85 -41.29
CA ALA A 163 2.04 36.22 -42.70
C ALA A 163 2.62 37.60 -42.96
N ARG A 164 2.25 38.60 -42.14
CA ARG A 164 2.81 39.98 -42.25
C ARG A 164 4.31 40.01 -41.99
N ASN A 165 4.79 39.27 -40.99
CA ASN A 165 6.22 39.21 -40.68
C ASN A 165 7.02 38.59 -41.83
N HIS A 166 6.53 37.49 -42.42
CA HIS A 166 7.18 36.88 -43.58
C HIS A 166 7.11 37.79 -44.81
N HIS A 167 6.00 38.49 -45.04
CA HIS A 167 5.90 39.45 -46.15
C HIS A 167 6.95 40.56 -46.05
N ARG A 168 7.12 41.16 -44.85
CA ARG A 168 8.18 42.16 -44.59
C ARG A 168 9.60 41.61 -44.79
N LYS A 169 9.83 40.35 -44.41
CA LYS A 169 11.12 39.69 -44.66
C LYS A 169 11.36 39.47 -46.16
N GLY A 170 10.31 39.14 -46.91
CA GLY A 170 10.37 39.03 -48.37
C GLY A 170 10.71 40.37 -49.02
N GLU A 171 10.06 41.46 -48.61
CA GLU A 171 10.37 42.82 -49.08
C GLU A 171 11.83 43.20 -48.80
N ALA A 172 12.33 42.89 -47.61
CA ALA A 172 13.72 43.15 -47.24
C ALA A 172 14.72 42.33 -48.08
N ALA A 173 14.43 41.05 -48.32
CA ALA A 173 15.27 40.18 -49.15
C ALA A 173 15.28 40.64 -50.62
N HIS A 174 14.12 40.96 -51.16
CA HIS A 174 13.97 41.47 -52.53
C HIS A 174 14.72 42.79 -52.73
N ALA A 175 14.69 43.69 -51.73
CA ALA A 175 15.44 44.95 -51.76
C ALA A 175 16.97 44.75 -51.80
N ILE A 176 17.48 43.62 -51.29
CA ILE A 176 18.90 43.26 -51.32
C ILE A 176 19.25 42.48 -52.61
N GLY A 177 18.27 42.14 -53.44
CA GLY A 177 18.43 41.33 -54.65
C GLY A 177 18.52 39.83 -54.40
N ASP A 178 18.19 39.37 -53.19
CA ASP A 178 18.12 37.94 -52.85
C ASP A 178 16.72 37.41 -53.19
N GLU A 179 16.54 37.09 -54.48
CA GLU A 179 15.26 36.64 -55.03
C GLU A 179 14.79 35.30 -54.46
N GLU A 180 15.72 34.38 -54.16
CA GLU A 180 15.38 33.07 -53.60
C GLU A 180 14.82 33.21 -52.18
N ALA A 181 15.47 34.02 -51.33
CA ALA A 181 14.97 34.30 -50.00
C ALA A 181 13.66 35.10 -50.03
N ALA A 182 13.49 36.00 -51.01
CA ALA A 182 12.25 36.75 -51.20
C ALA A 182 11.08 35.82 -51.54
N GLU A 183 11.26 34.95 -52.54
CA GLU A 183 10.26 33.99 -52.98
C GLU A 183 9.85 33.01 -51.86
N TYR A 184 10.83 32.48 -51.11
CA TYR A 184 10.56 31.62 -49.96
C TYR A 184 9.67 32.32 -48.91
N ASN A 185 9.99 33.56 -48.58
CA ASN A 185 9.24 34.32 -47.57
C ASN A 185 7.84 34.72 -48.07
N TYR A 186 7.69 35.07 -49.34
CA TYR A 186 6.37 35.35 -49.93
C TYR A 186 5.48 34.11 -49.98
N THR A 187 6.04 32.96 -50.37
CA THR A 187 5.35 31.67 -50.35
C THR A 187 4.88 31.33 -48.94
N LYS A 188 5.76 31.44 -47.94
CA LYS A 188 5.39 31.24 -46.53
C LYS A 188 4.32 32.22 -46.05
N ALA A 189 4.38 33.48 -46.47
CA ALA A 189 3.36 34.46 -46.14
C ALA A 189 1.98 34.07 -46.72
N ALA A 190 1.94 33.58 -47.97
CA ALA A 190 0.72 33.08 -48.60
C ALA A 190 0.15 31.85 -47.87
N GLU A 191 0.99 30.85 -47.54
CA GLU A 191 0.58 29.68 -46.76
C GLU A 191 -0.08 30.07 -45.42
N TYR A 192 0.46 31.07 -44.72
CA TYR A 192 -0.14 31.53 -43.45
C TYR A 192 -1.45 32.30 -43.64
N ARG A 193 -1.62 33.03 -44.76
CA ARG A 193 -2.90 33.68 -45.10
C ARG A 193 -3.97 32.63 -45.39
N GLU A 194 -3.63 31.61 -46.16
CA GLU A 194 -4.52 30.49 -46.46
C GLU A 194 -4.93 29.74 -45.18
N LYS A 195 -3.96 29.39 -44.33
CA LYS A 195 -4.24 28.78 -43.00
C LYS A 195 -5.15 29.66 -42.14
N ALA A 196 -5.04 30.99 -42.22
CA ALA A 196 -5.92 31.89 -41.50
C ALA A 196 -7.35 31.95 -42.10
N GLN A 197 -7.48 31.76 -43.41
CA GLN A 197 -8.76 31.70 -44.12
C GLN A 197 -9.49 30.36 -43.91
N ASN A 198 -8.75 29.26 -43.76
CA ASN A 198 -9.33 27.93 -43.54
C ASN A 198 -9.75 27.66 -42.08
N GLN A 199 -9.59 28.65 -41.19
CA GLN A 199 -9.89 28.53 -39.74
C GLN A 199 -11.22 29.18 -39.32
N TRP A 200 -12.13 29.40 -40.25
CA TRP A 200 -13.50 29.85 -39.96
C TRP A 200 -14.34 28.75 -39.30
#